data_AF-A0A812RPL3-F1
#
_entry.id   AF-A0A812RPL3-F1
#
_cell.length_a   1.000
_cell.length_b   1.000
_cell.length_c   1.000
_cell.angle_alpha   90.00
_cell.angle_beta   90.00
_cell.angle_gamma   90.00
#
_symmetry.space_group_name_H-M   'P 1'
#
loop_
_entity.id
_entity.type
_entity.pdbx_description
1 polymer ?
#
loop_
_entity_poly.entity_id
_entity_poly.type
_entity_poly.pdbx_seq_one_letter_code
_entity_poly.pdbx_strand_id
1 'polypeptide(L)'
;MMGIAIGGDDALLKAKRQKKEAEAAKNQDSADKADTPEDGIKKEEKDEVKDELKEEKEEKVEVKTEVKEEDEEEDEDALNEIMEADTGASSRRKRKRQEADEAVVPDMPAVETDTEYDEVDVSGFPKALRIEGCLYEKANGLYRRFSKSSRGRPAYCKASKFADRKKVFLFWVNKKWCVGFEFGARKNVAFISEVDEIDDPPFEPYPGVWKVIDKHKDKDHKESAEKEECMGMRVIDEALYDESHELEDLEQPLEAKYADEVLKRSQEKAQKKDEKKSQRAAAKASEKVSDVRTQSESAKATPK
;
A
#
# COMPACT_ATOMS: atom_id res chain seq x y z
N MET A 1 -42.59 -28.64 15.69
CA MET A 1 -42.72 -27.21 15.32
C MET A 1 -41.78 -26.43 16.23
N MET A 2 -40.62 -26.01 15.73
CA MET A 2 -39.69 -25.16 16.48
C MET A 2 -39.68 -23.79 15.79
N GLY A 3 -40.10 -22.75 16.52
CA GLY A 3 -40.07 -21.36 16.06
C GLY A 3 -38.69 -20.76 16.33
N ILE A 4 -38.05 -20.26 15.28
CA ILE A 4 -36.79 -19.52 15.36
C ILE A 4 -37.15 -18.03 15.49
N ALA A 5 -36.78 -17.43 16.62
CA ALA A 5 -36.93 -16.01 16.87
C ALA A 5 -35.83 -15.23 16.14
N ILE A 6 -36.23 -14.34 15.22
CA ILE A 6 -35.36 -13.39 14.53
C ILE A 6 -35.60 -12.02 15.17
N GLY A 7 -34.61 -11.51 15.90
CA GLY A 7 -34.68 -10.19 16.51
C GLY A 7 -33.31 -9.76 17.03
N GLY A 8 -32.51 -9.11 16.19
CA GLY A 8 -31.17 -8.67 16.57
C GLY A 8 -30.51 -7.54 15.77
N ASP A 9 -31.04 -7.11 14.62
CA ASP A 9 -30.27 -6.24 13.70
C ASP A 9 -30.64 -4.74 13.71
N ASP A 10 -31.65 -4.30 14.46
CA ASP A 10 -32.14 -2.91 14.36
C ASP A 10 -31.29 -1.87 15.13
N ALA A 11 -30.44 -2.31 16.07
CA ALA A 11 -29.62 -1.39 16.88
C ALA A 11 -28.37 -0.88 16.12
N LEU A 12 -27.75 -1.72 15.29
CA LEU A 12 -26.54 -1.36 14.53
C LEU A 12 -26.84 -0.40 13.37
N LEU A 13 -28.02 -0.50 12.78
CA LEU A 13 -28.46 0.41 11.70
C LEU A 13 -28.76 1.83 12.20
N LYS A 14 -29.23 2.00 13.45
CA LYS A 14 -29.46 3.33 14.04
C LYS A 14 -28.16 4.06 14.37
N ALA A 15 -27.13 3.36 14.84
CA ALA A 15 -25.83 3.97 15.15
C ALA A 15 -25.08 4.47 13.88
N LYS A 16 -25.24 3.79 12.73
CA LYS A 16 -24.62 4.23 11.46
C LYS A 16 -25.29 5.48 10.86
N ARG A 17 -26.57 5.74 11.12
CA ARG A 17 -27.25 6.93 10.61
C ARG A 17 -26.85 8.20 11.36
N GLN A 18 -26.69 8.15 12.69
CA GLN A 18 -26.32 9.33 13.47
C GLN A 18 -24.89 9.83 13.19
N LYS A 19 -23.96 8.95 12.81
CA LYS A 19 -22.60 9.37 12.45
C LYS A 19 -22.52 10.08 11.09
N LYS A 20 -23.48 9.84 10.19
CA LYS A 20 -23.50 10.43 8.85
C LYS A 20 -24.13 11.83 8.82
N GLU A 21 -25.01 12.17 9.77
CA GLU A 21 -25.58 13.52 9.87
C GLU A 21 -24.63 14.55 10.51
N ALA A 22 -23.72 14.12 11.39
CA ALA A 22 -22.75 15.04 12.01
C ALA A 22 -21.65 15.54 11.05
N GLU A 23 -21.40 14.82 9.94
CA GLU A 23 -20.33 15.16 8.99
C GLU A 23 -20.82 16.11 7.87
N ALA A 24 -22.14 16.21 7.65
CA ALA A 24 -22.72 17.09 6.63
C ALA A 24 -22.81 18.57 7.07
N ALA A 25 -22.74 18.86 8.37
CA ALA A 25 -22.92 20.22 8.90
C ALA A 25 -21.63 21.07 8.95
N LYS A 26 -20.49 20.58 8.44
CA LYS A 26 -19.19 21.25 8.59
C LYS A 26 -18.58 21.85 7.33
N ASN A 27 -19.31 21.86 6.21
CA ASN A 27 -18.78 22.26 4.89
C ASN A 27 -19.57 23.37 4.17
N GLN A 28 -20.25 24.23 4.92
CA GLN A 28 -20.84 25.47 4.38
C GLN A 28 -20.31 26.68 5.17
N ASP A 29 -19.08 27.09 4.88
CA ASP A 29 -18.63 28.48 5.11
C ASP A 29 -17.23 28.71 4.52
N SER A 30 -17.15 28.90 3.20
CA SER A 30 -16.06 29.66 2.58
C SER A 30 -16.35 29.87 1.08
N ALA A 31 -17.27 30.78 0.78
CA ALA A 31 -17.44 31.30 -0.58
C ALA A 31 -17.91 32.75 -0.48
N ASP A 32 -16.95 33.67 -0.31
CA ASP A 32 -17.07 35.05 -0.80
C ASP A 32 -15.74 35.79 -0.59
N LYS A 33 -15.03 36.05 -1.68
CA LYS A 33 -14.29 37.32 -1.89
C LYS A 33 -13.76 37.41 -3.31
N ALA A 34 -14.32 38.39 -4.02
CA ALA A 34 -13.97 38.83 -5.36
C ALA A 34 -12.76 39.79 -5.37
N ASP A 35 -12.10 39.77 -6.53
CA ASP A 35 -11.28 40.77 -7.23
C ASP A 35 -10.80 42.06 -6.54
N THR A 36 -9.50 42.34 -6.65
CA THR A 36 -8.97 43.58 -7.26
C THR A 36 -7.47 43.44 -7.66
N PRO A 37 -6.97 44.15 -8.70
CA PRO A 37 -5.66 43.94 -9.32
C PRO A 37 -4.59 45.02 -9.01
N GLU A 38 -3.34 44.73 -9.46
CA GLU A 38 -2.16 45.59 -9.71
C GLU A 38 -1.57 46.44 -8.55
N ASP A 39 -0.30 46.23 -8.20
CA ASP A 39 0.91 46.84 -8.81
C ASP A 39 2.10 46.68 -7.82
N GLY A 40 3.33 46.68 -8.34
CA GLY A 40 4.53 46.19 -7.65
C GLY A 40 5.09 47.07 -6.53
N ILE A 41 6.09 46.53 -5.81
CA ILE A 41 7.30 47.19 -5.28
C ILE A 41 8.08 46.23 -4.34
N LYS A 42 9.40 46.11 -4.63
CA LYS A 42 10.60 45.85 -3.78
C LYS A 42 10.47 44.93 -2.54
N LYS A 43 11.17 43.79 -2.48
CA LYS A 43 12.62 43.59 -2.22
C LYS A 43 13.07 44.08 -0.82
N GLU A 44 13.59 43.11 -0.05
CA GLU A 44 14.49 43.18 1.12
C GLU A 44 13.87 43.02 2.53
N GLU A 45 14.56 42.17 3.30
CA GLU A 45 14.55 41.96 4.76
C GLU A 45 13.34 41.32 5.45
N LYS A 46 13.43 40.00 5.71
CA LYS A 46 13.00 39.40 7.00
C LYS A 46 13.56 38.00 7.24
N ASP A 47 14.89 37.92 7.38
CA ASP A 47 15.52 36.88 8.21
C ASP A 47 15.50 37.35 9.68
N GLU A 48 15.60 36.42 10.64
CA GLU A 48 15.62 36.64 12.11
C GLU A 48 14.27 36.73 12.86
N VAL A 49 13.42 35.70 12.84
CA VAL A 49 12.61 35.29 14.03
C VAL A 49 12.19 33.81 13.89
N LYS A 50 13.09 32.84 14.05
CA LYS A 50 12.70 31.41 14.04
C LYS A 50 13.55 30.46 14.90
N ASP A 51 14.25 30.96 15.93
CA ASP A 51 15.12 30.11 16.76
C ASP A 51 14.77 30.03 18.26
N GLU A 52 13.71 30.67 18.76
CA GLU A 52 13.42 30.67 20.22
C GLU A 52 12.21 29.83 20.67
N LEU A 53 11.69 28.92 19.84
CA LEU A 53 10.46 28.17 20.18
C LEU A 53 10.60 26.64 20.05
N LYS A 54 11.80 26.13 20.34
CA LYS A 54 12.12 24.68 20.22
C LYS A 54 12.76 24.04 21.46
N GLU A 55 12.85 24.73 22.60
CA GLU A 55 13.62 24.22 23.75
C GLU A 55 12.79 23.83 25.00
N GLU A 56 11.45 23.88 24.96
CA GLU A 56 10.62 23.69 26.17
C GLU A 56 9.67 22.47 26.14
N LYS A 57 10.00 21.40 25.39
CA LYS A 57 9.08 20.26 25.23
C LYS A 57 9.67 18.85 25.29
N GLU A 58 10.83 18.64 25.91
CA GLU A 58 11.43 17.31 26.08
C GLU A 58 11.55 16.81 27.53
N GLU A 59 11.04 17.53 28.53
CA GLU A 59 11.11 17.09 29.93
C GLU A 59 9.74 16.67 30.49
N LYS A 60 9.08 15.67 29.89
CA LYS A 60 7.93 14.99 30.53
C LYS A 60 7.44 13.71 29.84
N VAL A 61 8.27 12.67 29.74
CA VAL A 61 7.76 11.31 29.50
C VAL A 61 8.55 10.30 30.35
N GLU A 62 8.29 10.32 31.65
CA GLU A 62 8.65 9.25 32.57
C GLU A 62 7.40 8.45 32.96
N VAL A 63 7.50 7.14 32.76
CA VAL A 63 6.90 6.07 33.58
C VAL A 63 5.37 5.90 33.51
N LYS A 64 4.93 4.94 32.69
CA LYS A 64 3.90 3.96 33.09
C LYS A 64 3.92 2.69 32.23
N THR A 65 4.83 1.78 32.57
CA THR A 65 4.80 0.37 32.14
C THR A 65 3.94 -0.43 33.12
N GLU A 66 2.65 -0.64 32.79
CA GLU A 66 1.84 -1.70 33.39
C GLU A 66 1.81 -2.87 32.39
N VAL A 67 2.56 -3.92 32.73
CA VAL A 67 2.59 -5.21 32.03
C VAL A 67 1.31 -5.96 32.38
N LYS A 68 0.42 -6.13 31.40
CA LYS A 68 -0.71 -7.05 31.47
C LYS A 68 -0.27 -8.39 30.88
N GLU A 69 0.05 -9.36 31.74
CA GLU A 69 0.13 -10.78 31.40
C GLU A 69 -1.30 -11.31 31.26
N GLU A 70 -1.69 -11.70 30.06
CA GLU A 70 -2.81 -12.62 29.82
C GLU A 70 -2.34 -13.72 28.85
N ASP A 71 -2.84 -14.91 29.14
CA ASP A 71 -2.54 -16.24 28.62
C ASP A 71 -2.59 -16.39 27.08
N GLU A 72 -1.66 -17.18 26.54
CA GLU A 72 -1.72 -17.79 25.21
C GLU A 72 -1.19 -19.23 25.34
N GLU A 73 -2.04 -20.13 25.83
CA GLU A 73 -1.94 -21.58 25.63
C GLU A 73 -3.10 -22.00 24.73
N GLU A 74 -2.91 -22.04 23.42
CA GLU A 74 -3.73 -22.76 22.43
C GLU A 74 -3.19 -22.39 21.04
N ASP A 75 -2.22 -23.13 20.48
CA ASP A 75 -1.87 -23.08 19.04
C ASP A 75 -0.76 -24.11 18.64
N GLU A 76 -0.67 -25.28 19.28
CA GLU A 76 0.31 -26.31 18.88
C GLU A 76 -0.23 -27.37 17.90
N ASP A 77 -1.52 -27.39 17.60
CA ASP A 77 -2.13 -28.42 16.74
C ASP A 77 -2.22 -28.05 15.24
N ALA A 78 -1.94 -26.81 14.84
CA ALA A 78 -2.10 -26.36 13.45
C ALA A 78 -0.87 -26.60 12.54
N LEU A 79 0.27 -27.05 13.08
CA LEU A 79 1.51 -27.21 12.32
C LEU A 79 1.75 -28.63 11.78
N ASN A 80 1.07 -29.65 12.31
CA ASN A 80 1.24 -31.03 11.84
C ASN A 80 0.42 -31.37 10.57
N GLU A 81 -0.54 -30.54 10.15
CA GLU A 81 -1.38 -30.81 8.98
C GLU A 81 -0.74 -30.40 7.64
N ILE A 82 0.36 -29.64 7.65
CA ILE A 82 1.01 -29.13 6.42
C ILE A 82 2.08 -30.09 5.86
N MET A 83 2.57 -31.07 6.61
CA MET A 83 3.67 -31.95 6.16
C MET A 83 3.23 -33.24 5.44
N GLU A 84 1.96 -33.61 5.42
CA GLU A 84 1.51 -34.89 4.81
C GLU A 84 0.94 -34.77 3.38
N ALA A 85 0.85 -33.58 2.80
CA ALA A 85 0.16 -33.38 1.51
C ALA A 85 1.03 -33.53 0.24
N ASP A 86 2.34 -33.79 0.33
CA ASP A 86 3.27 -33.59 -0.80
C ASP A 86 4.01 -34.85 -1.32
N THR A 87 3.36 -36.02 -1.36
CA THR A 87 4.01 -37.25 -1.88
C THR A 87 3.21 -38.07 -2.90
N GLY A 88 2.41 -37.43 -3.76
CA GLY A 88 2.06 -38.12 -5.01
C GLY A 88 0.91 -37.55 -5.83
N ALA A 89 1.25 -36.79 -6.88
CA ALA A 89 0.61 -36.83 -8.21
C ALA A 89 0.96 -35.58 -9.05
N SER A 90 2.25 -35.33 -9.29
CA SER A 90 2.70 -34.25 -10.20
C SER A 90 3.22 -34.82 -11.52
N SER A 91 2.32 -35.24 -12.41
CA SER A 91 2.57 -35.21 -13.85
C SER A 91 1.24 -35.30 -14.61
N ARG A 92 1.07 -34.49 -15.68
CA ARG A 92 -0.12 -34.36 -16.57
C ARG A 92 -1.16 -33.26 -16.26
N ARG A 93 -0.72 -32.06 -15.89
CA ARG A 93 -1.53 -30.84 -16.13
C ARG A 93 -0.76 -29.80 -16.93
N LYS A 94 -0.34 -30.18 -18.14
CA LYS A 94 0.12 -29.24 -19.17
C LYS A 94 -0.94 -29.24 -20.28
N ARG A 95 -1.49 -28.06 -20.59
CA ARG A 95 -2.48 -27.76 -21.67
C ARG A 95 -3.96 -27.74 -21.28
N LYS A 96 -4.38 -26.74 -20.49
CA LYS A 96 -5.69 -26.06 -20.65
C LYS A 96 -5.69 -24.71 -19.91
N ARG A 97 -4.94 -23.73 -20.40
CA ARG A 97 -4.85 -22.38 -19.79
C ARG A 97 -4.93 -21.26 -20.85
N GLN A 98 -5.82 -21.39 -21.82
CA GLN A 98 -5.95 -20.40 -22.90
C GLN A 98 -7.33 -19.73 -23.02
N GLU A 99 -8.27 -19.95 -22.08
CA GLU A 99 -9.64 -19.43 -22.26
C GLU A 99 -10.24 -18.73 -21.02
N ALA A 100 -9.46 -18.56 -19.94
CA ALA A 100 -10.00 -18.04 -18.67
C ALA A 100 -9.70 -16.56 -18.39
N ASP A 101 -8.98 -15.86 -19.27
CA ASP A 101 -8.55 -14.48 -19.04
C ASP A 101 -9.28 -13.47 -19.92
N GLU A 102 -10.53 -13.72 -20.32
CA GLU A 102 -11.44 -12.62 -20.64
C GLU A 102 -11.97 -12.02 -19.32
N ALA A 103 -11.04 -11.50 -18.51
CA ALA A 103 -11.38 -10.74 -17.32
C ALA A 103 -12.21 -9.54 -17.77
N VAL A 104 -13.51 -9.58 -17.44
CA VAL A 104 -14.48 -8.52 -17.70
C VAL A 104 -13.87 -7.23 -17.17
N VAL A 105 -13.50 -6.32 -18.07
CA VAL A 105 -12.97 -5.02 -17.68
C VAL A 105 -14.11 -4.31 -16.97
N PRO A 106 -13.95 -3.97 -15.68
CA PRO A 106 -15.00 -3.29 -14.95
C PRO A 106 -15.30 -1.97 -15.64
N ASP A 107 -16.58 -1.63 -15.76
CA ASP A 107 -16.99 -0.36 -16.36
C ASP A 107 -16.33 0.80 -15.59
N MET A 108 -15.87 1.80 -16.34
CA MET A 108 -15.09 2.88 -15.77
C MET A 108 -15.99 3.65 -14.80
N PRO A 109 -15.55 3.95 -13.56
CA PRO A 109 -16.35 4.82 -12.69
C PRO A 109 -16.56 6.15 -13.41
N ALA A 110 -17.79 6.66 -13.42
CA ALA A 110 -18.11 7.95 -14.00
C ALA A 110 -17.34 9.05 -13.25
N VAL A 111 -16.23 9.49 -13.83
CA VAL A 111 -15.46 10.63 -13.34
C VAL A 111 -15.98 11.84 -14.09
N GLU A 112 -17.05 12.44 -13.58
CA GLU A 112 -17.57 13.73 -14.04
C GLU A 112 -16.62 14.83 -13.57
N THR A 113 -15.51 15.03 -14.27
CA THR A 113 -14.63 16.18 -14.02
C THR A 113 -14.99 17.33 -14.95
N ASP A 114 -15.19 18.49 -14.34
CA ASP A 114 -15.62 19.81 -14.87
C ASP A 114 -14.65 20.49 -15.84
N THR A 115 -13.92 19.70 -16.63
CA THR A 115 -12.99 20.19 -17.65
C THR A 115 -13.35 19.52 -18.96
N GLU A 116 -13.91 20.30 -19.87
CA GLU A 116 -14.20 19.87 -21.24
C GLU A 116 -12.86 19.60 -21.94
N TYR A 117 -12.58 18.32 -22.18
CA TYR A 117 -11.51 17.86 -23.06
C TYR A 117 -12.17 17.30 -24.32
N ASP A 118 -11.52 17.45 -25.47
CA ASP A 118 -12.01 16.87 -26.71
C ASP A 118 -12.20 15.35 -26.57
N GLU A 119 -13.33 14.84 -27.06
CA GLU A 119 -13.59 13.41 -27.10
C GLU A 119 -12.66 12.76 -28.13
N VAL A 120 -11.64 12.08 -27.61
CA VAL A 120 -10.69 11.32 -28.44
C VAL A 120 -11.22 9.91 -28.68
N ASP A 121 -11.19 9.48 -29.95
CA ASP A 121 -11.47 8.11 -30.32
C ASP A 121 -10.41 7.17 -29.74
N VAL A 122 -10.82 6.34 -28.79
CA VAL A 122 -9.94 5.36 -28.15
C VAL A 122 -9.58 4.21 -29.08
N SER A 123 -10.26 4.02 -30.21
CA SER A 123 -10.08 2.86 -31.08
C SER A 123 -8.66 2.73 -31.64
N GLY A 124 -7.99 3.86 -31.89
CA GLY A 124 -6.63 3.92 -32.45
C GLY A 124 -5.50 3.54 -31.50
N PHE A 125 -5.77 3.40 -30.20
CA PHE A 125 -4.76 3.02 -29.22
C PHE A 125 -4.65 1.48 -29.10
N PRO A 126 -3.64 0.95 -28.38
CA PRO A 126 -3.60 -0.46 -27.99
C PRO A 126 -4.76 -0.84 -27.06
N LYS A 127 -5.25 -2.08 -27.17
CA LYS A 127 -6.33 -2.60 -26.31
C LYS A 127 -5.84 -3.00 -24.91
N ALA A 128 -4.59 -3.44 -24.83
CA ALA A 128 -3.95 -3.85 -23.60
C ALA A 128 -2.48 -3.45 -23.62
N LEU A 129 -1.94 -3.16 -22.44
CA LEU A 129 -0.56 -2.75 -22.24
C LEU A 129 0.06 -3.55 -21.12
N ARG A 130 1.34 -3.83 -21.23
CA ARG A 130 2.11 -4.45 -20.17
C ARG A 130 3.08 -3.44 -19.59
N ILE A 131 3.03 -3.28 -18.27
CA ILE A 131 4.01 -2.48 -17.54
C ILE A 131 5.03 -3.42 -16.90
N GLU A 132 6.31 -3.19 -17.13
CA GLU A 132 7.41 -3.98 -16.56
C GLU A 132 8.44 -3.07 -15.92
N GLY A 133 9.28 -3.65 -15.05
CA GLY A 133 10.45 -2.98 -14.47
C GLY A 133 10.17 -1.81 -13.53
N CYS A 134 8.93 -1.60 -13.07
CA CYS A 134 8.62 -0.62 -12.04
C CYS A 134 9.16 -1.09 -10.68
N LEU A 135 9.82 -0.19 -9.93
CA LEU A 135 10.25 -0.44 -8.54
C LEU A 135 9.08 -0.81 -7.62
N TYR A 136 7.87 -0.30 -7.92
CA TYR A 136 6.67 -0.73 -7.22
C TYR A 136 6.05 -1.95 -7.91
N GLU A 137 6.43 -3.14 -7.49
CA GLU A 137 6.04 -4.41 -8.14
C GLU A 137 4.53 -4.55 -8.40
N LYS A 138 3.68 -4.00 -7.53
CA LYS A 138 2.21 -4.09 -7.74
C LYS A 138 1.73 -3.27 -8.95
N ALA A 139 2.53 -2.34 -9.46
CA ALA A 139 2.26 -1.64 -10.71
C ALA A 139 2.61 -2.48 -11.95
N ASN A 140 3.53 -3.45 -11.87
CA ASN A 140 3.92 -4.28 -13.03
C ASN A 140 2.82 -5.26 -13.43
N GLY A 141 2.58 -5.48 -14.72
CA GLY A 141 1.66 -6.48 -15.26
C GLY A 141 0.75 -5.93 -16.36
N LEU A 142 -0.30 -6.69 -16.67
CA LEU A 142 -1.21 -6.41 -17.79
C LEU A 142 -2.32 -5.42 -17.40
N TYR A 143 -2.43 -4.34 -18.16
CA TYR A 143 -3.45 -3.31 -18.09
C TYR A 143 -4.36 -3.40 -19.31
N ARG A 144 -5.67 -3.26 -19.10
CA ARG A 144 -6.66 -3.26 -20.17
C ARG A 144 -7.25 -1.87 -20.34
N ARG A 145 -7.43 -1.46 -21.59
CA ARG A 145 -8.01 -0.16 -21.93
C ARG A 145 -9.49 -0.13 -21.55
N PHE A 146 -9.94 1.00 -21.04
CA PHE A 146 -11.37 1.28 -20.90
C PHE A 146 -12.04 1.54 -22.25
N SER A 147 -13.35 1.34 -22.30
CA SER A 147 -14.18 1.66 -23.48
C SER A 147 -14.34 3.17 -23.70
N LYS A 148 -14.23 3.96 -22.63
CA LYS A 148 -14.34 5.41 -22.65
C LYS A 148 -12.97 6.06 -22.38
N SER A 149 -12.71 7.19 -23.03
CA SER A 149 -11.57 8.03 -22.70
C SER A 149 -11.79 8.71 -21.34
N SER A 150 -10.70 9.17 -20.72
CA SER A 150 -10.77 10.04 -19.57
C SER A 150 -9.84 11.23 -19.76
N ARG A 151 -10.38 12.44 -19.57
CA ARG A 151 -9.70 13.71 -19.85
C ARG A 151 -9.11 13.76 -21.28
N GLY A 152 -9.91 13.31 -22.25
CA GLY A 152 -9.53 13.28 -23.67
C GLY A 152 -8.40 12.31 -24.02
N ARG A 153 -8.05 11.36 -23.15
CA ARG A 153 -6.98 10.37 -23.41
C ARG A 153 -7.42 8.96 -23.03
N PRO A 154 -6.82 7.90 -23.61
CA PRO A 154 -7.14 6.54 -23.21
C PRO A 154 -6.70 6.28 -21.77
N ALA A 155 -7.47 5.45 -21.09
CA ALA A 155 -7.22 5.06 -19.72
C ALA A 155 -7.11 3.54 -19.65
N TYR A 156 -6.24 3.03 -18.77
CA TYR A 156 -6.03 1.60 -18.61
C TYR A 156 -6.13 1.18 -17.15
N CYS A 157 -6.63 -0.05 -16.91
CA CYS A 157 -6.77 -0.64 -15.59
C CYS A 157 -6.09 -2.00 -15.55
N LYS A 158 -5.26 -2.22 -14.53
CA LYS A 158 -4.76 -3.53 -14.18
C LYS A 158 -5.83 -4.29 -13.41
N ALA A 159 -6.29 -5.41 -13.99
CA ALA A 159 -7.20 -6.31 -13.30
C ALA A 159 -6.47 -6.92 -12.09
N SER A 160 -7.07 -6.78 -10.92
CA SER A 160 -6.59 -7.49 -9.75
C SER A 160 -7.12 -8.92 -9.77
N LYS A 161 -6.25 -9.90 -9.53
CA LYS A 161 -6.65 -11.31 -9.35
C LYS A 161 -7.59 -11.51 -8.15
N PHE A 162 -7.54 -10.59 -7.19
CA PHE A 162 -8.34 -10.65 -5.96
C PHE A 162 -9.28 -9.44 -5.92
N ALA A 163 -10.57 -9.69 -5.67
CA ALA A 163 -11.60 -8.65 -5.59
C ALA A 163 -11.30 -7.56 -4.57
N ASP A 164 -10.64 -7.92 -3.45
CA ASP A 164 -10.36 -6.99 -2.34
C ASP A 164 -9.10 -6.14 -2.53
N ARG A 165 -8.29 -6.45 -3.55
CA ARG A 165 -7.06 -5.70 -3.80
C ARG A 165 -7.37 -4.46 -4.64
N LYS A 166 -6.78 -3.33 -4.23
CA LYS A 166 -6.90 -2.05 -4.93
C LYS A 166 -6.46 -2.20 -6.39
N LYS A 167 -7.32 -1.74 -7.30
CA LYS A 167 -7.01 -1.62 -8.73
C LYS A 167 -5.90 -0.59 -8.92
N VAL A 168 -5.12 -0.78 -9.98
CA VAL A 168 -4.10 0.18 -10.40
C VAL A 168 -4.45 0.65 -11.79
N PHE A 169 -4.34 1.95 -12.01
CA PHE A 169 -4.74 2.64 -13.23
C PHE A 169 -3.54 3.34 -13.84
N LEU A 170 -3.47 3.32 -15.17
CA LEU A 170 -2.61 4.20 -15.97
C LEU A 170 -3.51 5.25 -16.63
N PHE A 171 -3.26 6.52 -16.35
CA PHE A 171 -4.12 7.62 -16.78
C PHE A 171 -3.35 8.92 -17.02
N TRP A 172 -3.95 9.80 -17.81
CA TRP A 172 -3.46 11.15 -18.06
C TRP A 172 -4.05 12.14 -17.05
N VAL A 173 -3.19 12.92 -16.40
CA VAL A 173 -3.61 14.02 -15.50
C VAL A 173 -2.56 15.12 -15.50
N ASN A 174 -2.97 16.39 -15.49
CA ASN A 174 -2.06 17.54 -15.42
C ASN A 174 -0.91 17.48 -16.43
N LYS A 175 -1.23 17.10 -17.68
CA LYS A 175 -0.27 16.96 -18.79
C LYS A 175 0.81 15.89 -18.57
N LYS A 176 0.56 14.88 -17.73
CA LYS A 176 1.51 13.80 -17.44
C LYS A 176 0.81 12.45 -17.33
N TRP A 177 1.47 11.42 -17.85
CA TRP A 177 1.06 10.04 -17.64
C TRP A 177 1.40 9.61 -16.22
N CYS A 178 0.41 9.05 -15.53
CA CYS A 178 0.48 8.66 -14.14
C CYS A 178 -0.02 7.23 -13.95
N VAL A 179 0.63 6.50 -13.04
CA VAL A 179 0.16 5.21 -12.51
C VAL A 179 -0.31 5.44 -11.08
N GLY A 180 -1.54 5.04 -10.73
CA GLY A 180 -2.10 5.29 -9.40
C GLY A 180 -3.24 4.34 -9.02
N PHE A 181 -3.69 4.42 -7.77
CA PHE A 181 -4.78 3.56 -7.25
C PHE A 181 -6.18 4.15 -7.45
N GLU A 182 -6.24 5.44 -7.76
CA GLU A 182 -7.49 6.19 -7.89
C GLU A 182 -7.39 7.06 -9.13
N PHE A 183 -8.47 7.05 -9.91
CA PHE A 183 -8.51 7.74 -11.18
C PHE A 183 -8.45 9.26 -10.95
N GLY A 184 -7.45 9.93 -11.51
CA GLY A 184 -7.29 11.38 -11.36
C GLY A 184 -6.85 11.87 -9.98
N ALA A 185 -6.45 10.97 -9.08
CA ALA A 185 -5.90 11.38 -7.79
C ALA A 185 -4.54 12.07 -7.95
N ARG A 186 -4.28 13.06 -7.09
CA ARG A 186 -2.95 13.72 -7.00
C ARG A 186 -1.85 12.78 -6.51
N LYS A 187 -2.23 11.72 -5.78
CA LYS A 187 -1.31 10.71 -5.25
C LYS A 187 -1.15 9.60 -6.28
N ASN A 188 -0.05 9.66 -7.01
CA ASN A 188 0.38 8.61 -7.95
C ASN A 188 1.50 7.75 -7.32
N VAL A 189 1.71 6.59 -7.92
CA VAL A 189 2.80 5.65 -7.63
C VAL A 189 3.98 5.93 -8.54
N ALA A 190 3.70 6.18 -9.82
CA ALA A 190 4.69 6.55 -10.81
C ALA A 190 4.13 7.63 -11.75
N PHE A 191 5.00 8.47 -12.30
CA PHE A 191 4.63 9.44 -13.32
C PHE A 191 5.83 9.79 -14.21
N ILE A 192 5.58 10.28 -15.41
CA ILE A 192 6.64 10.75 -16.32
C ILE A 192 6.87 12.25 -16.08
N SER A 193 8.11 12.67 -15.79
CA SER A 193 8.40 14.05 -15.37
C SER A 193 8.56 15.05 -16.50
N GLU A 194 8.95 14.61 -17.69
CA GLU A 194 9.80 15.42 -18.58
C GLU A 194 9.41 15.43 -20.06
N VAL A 195 8.16 15.13 -20.41
CA VAL A 195 7.75 15.25 -21.81
C VAL A 195 6.52 16.13 -21.95
N ASP A 196 6.79 17.43 -22.15
CA ASP A 196 5.79 18.49 -22.22
C ASP A 196 4.88 18.42 -23.46
N GLU A 197 5.13 17.48 -24.38
CA GLU A 197 4.42 17.39 -25.67
C GLU A 197 3.93 15.97 -26.03
N ILE A 198 4.05 15.00 -25.11
CA ILE A 198 3.57 13.65 -25.40
C ILE A 198 2.13 13.48 -24.93
N ASP A 199 1.22 13.62 -25.88
CA ASP A 199 -0.19 13.33 -25.71
C ASP A 199 -0.49 11.82 -25.78
N ASP A 200 0.31 11.08 -26.53
CA ASP A 200 0.14 9.64 -26.69
C ASP A 200 0.63 8.87 -25.46
N PRO A 201 0.05 7.70 -25.16
CA PRO A 201 0.56 6.89 -24.07
C PRO A 201 2.01 6.44 -24.35
N PRO A 202 2.83 6.26 -23.30
CA PRO A 202 4.27 6.14 -23.42
C PRO A 202 4.70 4.73 -23.88
N PHE A 203 4.34 4.35 -25.09
CA PHE A 203 4.66 3.05 -25.68
C PHE A 203 6.12 2.97 -26.11
N GLU A 204 6.72 1.78 -26.01
CA GLU A 204 8.08 1.57 -26.52
C GLU A 204 8.17 1.70 -28.05
N PRO A 205 9.28 2.28 -28.56
CA PRO A 205 10.41 2.85 -27.83
C PRO A 205 10.08 4.21 -27.22
N TYR A 206 10.14 4.34 -25.88
CA TYR A 206 9.78 5.55 -25.15
C TYR A 206 11.01 6.25 -24.56
N PRO A 207 11.26 7.54 -24.87
CA PRO A 207 12.45 8.24 -24.39
C PRO A 207 12.33 8.80 -22.97
N GLY A 208 11.13 8.87 -22.39
CA GLY A 208 10.92 9.51 -21.09
C GLY A 208 11.22 8.59 -19.91
N VAL A 209 11.76 9.18 -18.84
CA VAL A 209 12.09 8.47 -17.60
C VAL A 209 10.89 8.51 -16.64
N TRP A 210 10.54 7.35 -16.09
CA TRP A 210 9.52 7.25 -15.05
C TRP A 210 10.10 7.65 -13.69
N LYS A 211 9.39 8.50 -12.95
CA LYS A 211 9.67 8.80 -11.53
C LYS A 211 8.71 7.98 -10.67
N VAL A 212 9.24 7.09 -9.85
CA VAL A 212 8.48 6.19 -8.96
C VAL A 212 8.64 6.67 -7.53
N ILE A 213 7.52 6.76 -6.80
CA ILE A 213 7.51 7.15 -5.39
C ILE A 213 7.73 5.89 -4.54
N ASP A 214 8.92 5.74 -3.97
CA ASP A 214 9.19 4.66 -3.02
C ASP A 214 8.59 5.02 -1.65
N LYS A 215 7.62 4.22 -1.19
CA LYS A 215 6.96 4.41 0.11
C LYS A 215 7.61 3.60 1.22
N HIS A 216 8.60 2.77 0.91
CA HIS A 216 9.19 1.85 1.86
C HIS A 216 10.41 2.42 2.61
N LYS A 217 11.04 3.48 2.10
CA LYS A 217 12.26 4.03 2.70
C LYS A 217 12.04 4.92 3.92
N ASP A 218 10.91 5.63 4.03
CA ASP A 218 10.70 6.59 5.11
C ASP A 218 9.40 6.36 5.90
N LYS A 219 9.43 5.40 6.84
CA LYS A 219 8.36 5.31 7.86
C LYS A 219 8.58 6.28 9.02
N ASP A 220 9.82 6.69 9.27
CA ASP A 220 10.19 7.46 10.45
C ASP A 220 10.33 8.96 10.17
N HIS A 221 10.52 9.35 8.90
CA HIS A 221 10.55 10.74 8.48
C HIS A 221 9.33 11.09 7.62
N LYS A 222 8.44 11.93 8.18
CA LYS A 222 7.25 12.47 7.48
C LYS A 222 7.62 13.48 6.37
N GLU A 223 8.91 13.74 6.15
CA GLU A 223 9.37 14.68 5.14
C GLU A 223 9.38 13.98 3.78
N SER A 224 8.54 14.51 2.87
CA SER A 224 8.50 14.26 1.42
C SER A 224 9.00 12.90 0.93
N ALA A 225 8.07 12.01 0.56
CA ALA A 225 8.41 10.76 -0.14
C ALA A 225 9.35 11.04 -1.32
N GLU A 226 10.57 10.51 -1.23
CA GLU A 226 11.59 10.66 -2.24
C GLU A 226 11.12 10.01 -3.56
N LYS A 227 11.43 10.67 -4.67
CA LYS A 227 11.05 10.23 -6.00
C LYS A 227 12.29 9.65 -6.66
N GLU A 228 12.27 8.36 -6.92
CA GLU A 228 13.38 7.66 -7.54
C GLU A 228 13.15 7.54 -9.05
N GLU A 229 14.17 7.81 -9.85
CA GLU A 229 14.13 7.65 -11.30
C GLU A 229 14.27 6.16 -11.65
N CYS A 230 13.27 5.61 -12.32
CA CYS A 230 13.19 4.21 -12.66
C CYS A 230 13.40 4.01 -14.16
N MET A 231 14.67 3.88 -14.56
CA MET A 231 15.05 3.65 -15.97
C MET A 231 14.60 2.28 -16.50
N GLY A 232 14.36 1.31 -15.61
CA GLY A 232 13.89 -0.02 -15.97
C GLY A 232 12.40 -0.10 -16.29
N MET A 233 11.62 0.93 -15.96
CA MET A 233 10.17 0.90 -16.14
C MET A 233 9.79 1.12 -17.60
N ARG A 234 9.05 0.17 -18.17
CA ARG A 234 8.67 0.14 -19.59
C ARG A 234 7.17 -0.10 -19.73
N VAL A 235 6.59 0.43 -20.81
CA VAL A 235 5.19 0.19 -21.18
C VAL A 235 5.16 -0.35 -22.60
N ILE A 236 4.77 -1.61 -22.73
CA ILE A 236 4.82 -2.37 -23.98
C ILE A 236 3.40 -2.61 -24.45
N ASP A 237 3.15 -2.50 -25.76
CA ASP A 237 1.90 -2.96 -26.36
C ASP A 237 1.83 -4.48 -26.25
N GLU A 238 0.78 -5.01 -25.61
CA GLU A 238 0.61 -6.46 -25.45
C GLU A 238 0.53 -7.17 -26.82
N ALA A 239 0.05 -6.49 -27.86
CA ALA A 239 0.02 -7.07 -29.21
C ALA A 239 1.41 -7.19 -29.86
N LEU A 240 2.40 -6.43 -29.37
CA LEU A 240 3.79 -6.46 -29.82
C LEU A 240 4.69 -7.24 -28.86
N TYR A 241 4.18 -7.64 -27.70
CA TYR A 241 4.91 -8.41 -26.72
C TYR A 241 5.13 -9.83 -27.26
N ASP A 242 6.38 -10.14 -27.63
CA ASP A 242 6.75 -11.48 -28.07
C ASP A 242 6.88 -12.39 -26.83
N GLU A 243 6.13 -13.50 -26.82
CA GLU A 243 6.14 -14.49 -25.72
C GLU A 243 7.55 -15.08 -25.48
N SER A 244 8.47 -14.90 -26.43
CA SER A 244 9.88 -15.28 -26.29
C SER A 244 10.57 -14.60 -25.09
N HIS A 245 10.15 -13.40 -24.67
CA HIS A 245 10.70 -12.73 -23.48
C HIS A 245 10.27 -13.35 -22.15
N GLU A 246 9.07 -13.96 -22.05
CA GLU A 246 8.65 -14.64 -20.81
C GLU A 246 9.49 -15.90 -20.53
N LEU A 247 10.11 -16.48 -21.55
CA LEU A 247 10.96 -17.67 -21.41
C LEU A 247 12.33 -17.35 -20.79
N GLU A 248 12.89 -16.17 -21.03
CA GLU A 248 14.18 -15.76 -20.43
C GLU A 248 14.04 -15.41 -18.95
N ASP A 249 12.91 -14.82 -18.54
CA ASP A 249 12.66 -14.51 -17.12
C ASP A 249 12.21 -15.75 -16.31
N LEU A 250 11.63 -16.78 -16.94
CA LEU A 250 11.30 -18.04 -16.28
C LEU A 250 12.52 -18.92 -15.97
N GLU A 251 13.67 -18.67 -16.61
CA GLU A 251 14.92 -19.39 -16.33
C GLU A 251 15.69 -18.85 -15.12
N GLN A 252 15.28 -17.72 -14.54
CA GLN A 252 15.66 -17.43 -13.17
C GLN A 252 14.75 -18.23 -12.22
N PRO A 253 15.28 -19.07 -11.32
CA PRO A 253 14.47 -19.89 -10.43
C PRO A 253 13.67 -18.99 -9.46
N LEU A 254 12.47 -18.56 -9.88
CA LEU A 254 11.50 -17.81 -9.09
C LEU A 254 11.11 -18.57 -7.81
N GLU A 255 11.16 -19.90 -7.87
CA GLU A 255 11.01 -20.77 -6.70
C GLU A 255 12.09 -20.53 -5.66
N ALA A 256 13.34 -20.24 -6.06
CA ALA A 256 14.44 -20.02 -5.11
C ALA A 256 14.25 -18.71 -4.34
N LYS A 257 13.92 -17.61 -5.02
CA LYS A 257 13.71 -16.31 -4.35
C LYS A 257 12.49 -16.33 -3.43
N TYR A 258 11.40 -16.97 -3.84
CA TYR A 258 10.20 -17.06 -3.01
C TYR A 258 10.40 -18.01 -1.82
N ALA A 259 11.09 -19.13 -2.03
CA ALA A 259 11.46 -20.05 -0.95
C ALA A 259 12.37 -19.35 0.07
N ASP A 260 13.36 -18.57 -0.39
CA ASP A 260 14.25 -17.83 0.49
C ASP A 260 13.52 -16.76 1.31
N GLU A 261 12.58 -16.01 0.71
CA GLU A 261 11.81 -15.00 1.44
C GLU A 261 10.86 -15.63 2.47
N VAL A 262 10.21 -16.75 2.12
CA VAL A 262 9.35 -17.51 3.04
C VAL A 262 10.19 -18.09 4.18
N LEU A 263 11.36 -18.66 3.88
CA LEU A 263 12.29 -19.21 4.87
C LEU A 263 12.79 -18.11 5.82
N LYS A 264 13.16 -16.94 5.27
CA LYS A 264 13.63 -15.80 6.07
C LYS A 264 12.54 -15.28 7.01
N ARG A 265 11.29 -15.13 6.52
CA ARG A 265 10.15 -14.75 7.38
C ARG A 265 9.85 -15.78 8.46
N SER A 266 10.01 -17.06 8.16
CA SER A 266 9.88 -18.15 9.15
C SER A 266 10.97 -18.04 10.22
N GLN A 267 12.22 -17.85 9.82
CA GLN A 267 13.36 -17.69 10.74
C GLN A 267 13.22 -16.44 11.62
N GLU A 268 12.81 -15.30 11.08
CA GLU A 268 12.57 -14.07 11.85
C GLU A 268 11.45 -14.24 12.88
N LYS A 269 10.38 -14.98 12.54
CA LYS A 269 9.31 -15.31 13.50
C LYS A 269 9.80 -16.24 14.60
N ALA A 270 10.61 -17.25 14.27
CA ALA A 270 11.20 -18.16 15.25
C ALA A 270 12.14 -17.42 16.21
N GLN A 271 13.04 -16.57 15.69
CA GLN A 271 13.95 -15.76 16.51
C GLN A 271 13.19 -14.83 17.46
N LYS A 272 12.14 -14.15 16.99
CA LYS A 272 11.30 -13.30 17.85
C LYS A 272 10.59 -14.09 18.96
N LYS A 273 10.16 -15.33 18.68
CA LYS A 273 9.52 -16.21 19.66
C LYS A 273 10.53 -16.63 20.75
N ASP A 274 11.75 -17.00 20.34
CA ASP A 274 12.82 -17.38 21.27
C ASP A 274 13.31 -16.20 22.12
N GLU A 275 13.43 -15.00 21.53
CA GLU A 275 13.78 -13.78 22.25
C GLU A 275 12.71 -13.39 23.28
N LYS A 276 11.42 -13.46 22.92
CA LYS A 276 10.30 -13.22 23.87
C LYS A 276 10.30 -14.26 25.01
N LYS A 277 10.65 -15.53 24.71
CA LYS A 277 10.73 -16.60 25.71
C LYS A 277 11.92 -16.41 26.66
N SER A 278 13.08 -16.00 26.15
CA SER A 278 14.27 -15.75 26.98
C SER A 278 14.09 -14.52 27.88
N GLN A 279 13.45 -13.45 27.38
CA GLN A 279 13.09 -12.27 28.19
C GLN A 279 12.11 -12.63 29.32
N ARG A 280 11.08 -13.45 29.05
CA ARG A 280 10.15 -13.95 30.08
C ARG A 280 10.86 -14.82 31.12
N ALA A 281 11.80 -15.67 30.72
CA ALA A 281 12.57 -16.50 31.64
C ALA A 281 13.50 -15.66 32.53
N ALA A 282 14.16 -14.64 31.97
CA ALA A 282 15.00 -13.71 32.71
C ALA A 282 14.20 -12.90 33.75
N ALA A 283 13.02 -12.40 33.36
CA ALA A 283 12.12 -11.69 34.27
C ALA A 283 11.69 -12.57 35.47
N LYS A 284 11.27 -13.81 35.21
CA LYS A 284 10.91 -14.78 36.28
C LYS A 284 12.09 -15.15 37.17
N ALA A 285 13.31 -15.20 36.62
CA ALA A 285 14.51 -15.45 37.41
C ALA A 285 14.84 -14.26 38.34
N SER A 286 14.71 -13.02 37.85
CA SER A 286 14.94 -11.83 38.68
C SER A 286 13.93 -11.69 39.82
N GLU A 287 12.66 -12.05 39.59
CA GLU A 287 11.61 -12.00 40.61
C GLU A 287 11.87 -12.96 41.79
N LYS A 288 12.36 -14.18 41.50
CA LYS A 288 12.74 -15.15 42.53
C LYS A 288 13.93 -14.71 43.39
N VAL A 289 14.86 -13.93 42.83
CA VAL A 289 16.03 -13.43 43.59
C VAL A 289 15.64 -12.29 44.53
N SER A 290 14.67 -11.43 44.14
CA SER A 290 14.14 -10.41 45.04
C SER A 290 13.40 -10.99 46.24
N ASP A 291 12.63 -12.07 46.06
CA ASP A 291 11.82 -12.66 47.14
C ASP A 291 12.68 -13.30 48.25
N VAL A 292 13.81 -13.91 47.88
CA VAL A 292 14.74 -14.53 48.85
C VAL A 292 15.47 -13.46 49.70
N ARG A 293 15.71 -12.27 49.16
CA ARG A 293 16.42 -11.20 49.88
C ARG A 293 15.57 -10.63 51.03
N THR A 294 14.25 -10.49 50.83
CA THR A 294 13.32 -9.95 51.84
C THR A 294 13.12 -10.86 53.05
N GLN A 295 13.29 -12.18 52.91
CA GLN A 295 13.20 -13.11 54.05
C GLN A 295 14.46 -13.15 54.93
N SER A 296 15.60 -12.68 54.43
CA SER A 296 16.86 -12.69 55.19
C SER A 296 17.04 -11.49 56.13
N GLU A 297 16.29 -10.40 55.94
CA GLU A 297 16.35 -9.20 56.80
C GLU A 297 15.41 -9.24 58.02
N SER A 298 14.37 -10.08 58.03
CA SER A 298 13.43 -10.16 59.15
C SER A 298 13.90 -11.01 60.34
N ALA A 299 15.01 -11.75 60.20
CA ALA A 299 15.50 -12.67 61.23
C ALA A 299 16.52 -12.07 62.23
N LYS A 300 16.84 -10.77 62.16
CA LYS A 300 17.94 -10.16 62.96
C LYS A 300 17.53 -9.15 64.04
N ALA A 301 16.25 -9.01 64.34
CA ALA A 301 15.78 -8.13 65.41
C ALA A 301 15.19 -8.94 66.59
N THR A 302 16.05 -9.46 67.46
CA THR A 302 15.64 -9.88 68.81
C THR A 302 16.58 -9.24 69.83
N PRO A 303 16.23 -8.07 70.38
CA PRO A 303 16.98 -7.47 71.47
C PRO A 303 16.69 -8.21 72.79
N LYS A 304 17.75 -8.45 73.56
CA LYS A 304 17.71 -8.89 74.96
C LYS A 304 17.48 -7.71 75.90
#